data_AF-A0A950SGA8-F1
#
_entry.id   AF-A0A950SGA8-F1
#
_cell.length_a   1.000
_cell.length_b   1.000
_cell.length_c   1.000
_cell.angle_alpha   90.00
_cell.angle_beta   90.00
_cell.angle_gamma   90.00
#
_symmetry.space_group_name_H-M   'P 1'
#
loop_
_entity.id
_entity.type
_entity.pdbx_description
1 polymer ?
#
loop_
_entity_poly.entity_id
_entity_poly.type
_entity_poly.pdbx_seq_one_letter_code
_entity_poly.pdbx_strand_id
1 'polypeptide(L)'
;MTAPVKVLITAGALLALAALAAACGTQRINVASPSPLHEGAALFNQRCSGCHTLSYAAANGSASNVRSGQFNNGPNFNVRCERPVDRVLYAIANGGFSGQIMPQNIVVGQQAADVAKFVATYAGRQAPKVPGAIQCDQQPVGTITTSQSSSSGGATATTRTALTPGQGGIPGATTPAIGANKKKKK
;
A
#
# COMPACT_ATOMS: atom_id res chain seq x y z
N MET A 1 -41.05 -44.56 16.97
CA MET A 1 -39.63 -44.71 16.58
C MET A 1 -39.19 -43.51 15.72
N THR A 2 -39.20 -42.28 16.25
CA THR A 2 -38.98 -41.07 15.43
C THR A 2 -38.08 -40.02 16.09
N ALA A 3 -37.81 -40.14 17.39
CA ALA A 3 -36.93 -39.22 18.12
C ALA A 3 -35.43 -39.32 17.75
N PRO A 4 -34.80 -40.51 17.60
CA PRO A 4 -33.36 -40.58 17.34
C PRO A 4 -33.02 -40.14 15.90
N VAL A 5 -33.92 -40.40 14.95
CA VAL A 5 -33.75 -40.00 13.54
C VAL A 5 -33.84 -38.49 13.39
N LYS A 6 -34.77 -37.82 14.11
CA LYS A 6 -34.87 -36.35 14.09
C LYS A 6 -33.64 -35.67 14.68
N VAL A 7 -33.06 -36.23 15.74
CA VAL A 7 -31.84 -35.70 16.39
C VAL A 7 -30.61 -35.82 15.49
N LEU A 8 -30.47 -36.94 14.75
CA LEU A 8 -29.38 -37.11 13.79
C LEU A 8 -29.49 -36.17 12.58
N ILE A 9 -30.71 -35.91 12.10
CA ILE A 9 -30.96 -34.98 10.99
C ILE A 9 -30.65 -33.54 11.39
N THR A 10 -31.09 -33.10 12.58
CA THR A 10 -30.81 -31.72 13.06
C THR A 10 -29.33 -31.50 13.36
N ALA A 11 -28.64 -32.49 13.95
CA ALA A 11 -27.20 -32.42 14.19
C ALA A 11 -26.39 -32.37 12.87
N GLY A 12 -26.79 -33.16 11.87
CA GLY A 12 -26.17 -33.13 10.53
C GLY A 12 -26.33 -31.79 9.81
N ALA A 13 -27.53 -31.19 9.90
CA ALA A 13 -27.80 -29.88 9.28
C ALA A 13 -26.98 -28.73 9.92
N LEU A 14 -26.78 -28.76 11.24
CA LEU A 14 -25.95 -27.77 11.94
C LEU A 14 -24.47 -27.89 11.59
N LEU A 15 -23.95 -29.12 11.46
CA LEU A 15 -22.55 -29.34 11.04
C LEU A 15 -22.29 -28.86 9.61
N ALA A 16 -23.24 -29.09 8.69
CA ALA A 16 -23.14 -28.65 7.30
C ALA A 16 -23.09 -27.11 7.21
N LEU A 17 -23.91 -26.41 8.00
CA LEU A 17 -23.94 -24.94 8.00
C LEU A 17 -22.63 -24.34 8.53
N ALA A 18 -22.01 -24.95 9.54
CA ALA A 18 -20.71 -24.53 10.05
C ALA A 18 -19.57 -24.75 9.03
N ALA A 19 -19.62 -25.82 8.24
CA ALA A 19 -18.64 -26.09 7.19
C ALA A 19 -18.72 -25.07 6.03
N LEU A 20 -19.92 -24.61 5.66
CA LEU A 20 -20.07 -23.57 4.63
C LEU A 20 -19.62 -22.19 5.12
N ALA A 21 -19.76 -21.89 6.42
CA ALA A 21 -19.25 -20.64 7.00
C ALA A 21 -17.72 -20.54 6.97
N ALA A 22 -17.01 -21.68 7.01
CA ALA A 22 -15.54 -21.72 6.92
C ALA A 22 -14.98 -21.43 5.51
N ALA A 23 -15.82 -21.37 4.47
CA ALA A 23 -15.39 -21.14 3.09
C ALA A 23 -15.27 -19.65 2.70
N CYS A 24 -15.75 -18.73 3.55
CA CYS A 24 -15.60 -17.28 3.34
C CYS A 24 -14.16 -16.85 3.71
N GLY A 25 -13.17 -17.19 2.87
CA GLY A 25 -11.77 -16.87 3.14
C GLY A 25 -10.72 -17.77 2.49
N THR A 26 -11.09 -18.63 1.55
CA THR A 26 -10.18 -19.62 0.92
C THR A 26 -9.13 -19.01 -0.02
N GLN A 27 -9.19 -17.70 -0.28
CA GLN A 27 -8.25 -17.06 -1.19
C GLN A 27 -6.92 -16.79 -0.47
N ARG A 28 -5.87 -17.46 -0.95
CA ARG A 28 -4.52 -17.43 -0.36
C ARG A 28 -3.56 -16.67 -1.27
N ILE A 29 -2.51 -16.13 -0.67
CA ILE A 29 -1.39 -15.52 -1.42
C ILE A 29 -0.81 -16.59 -2.34
N ASN A 30 -0.69 -16.25 -3.63
CA ASN A 30 -0.21 -17.15 -4.68
C ASN A 30 1.23 -16.80 -5.07
N VAL A 31 2.10 -16.67 -4.08
CA VAL A 31 3.53 -16.41 -4.24
C VAL A 31 4.28 -17.43 -3.40
N ALA A 32 5.35 -18.02 -3.93
CA ALA A 32 6.11 -19.03 -3.20
C ALA A 32 6.80 -18.41 -1.96
N SER A 33 6.73 -19.14 -0.85
CA SER A 33 7.38 -18.80 0.43
C SER A 33 8.51 -19.78 0.74
N PRO A 34 9.64 -19.33 1.34
CA PRO A 34 9.95 -17.94 1.70
C PRO A 34 10.51 -17.14 0.51
N SER A 35 10.08 -15.88 0.35
CA SER A 35 10.69 -14.93 -0.59
C SER A 35 10.32 -13.48 -0.24
N PRO A 36 11.14 -12.46 -0.61
CA PRO A 36 10.75 -11.05 -0.46
C PRO A 36 9.47 -10.68 -1.21
N LEU A 37 9.17 -11.39 -2.31
CA LEU A 37 7.91 -11.20 -3.04
C LEU A 37 6.71 -11.72 -2.26
N HIS A 38 6.87 -12.80 -1.48
CA HIS A 38 5.81 -13.30 -0.61
C HIS A 38 5.54 -12.33 0.55
N GLU A 39 6.58 -11.76 1.16
CA GLU A 39 6.43 -10.71 2.18
C GLU A 39 5.71 -9.48 1.61
N GLY A 40 6.12 -9.00 0.43
CA GLY A 40 5.43 -7.93 -0.28
C GLY A 40 3.96 -8.25 -0.57
N ALA A 41 3.64 -9.49 -0.95
CA ALA A 41 2.28 -9.94 -1.17
C ALA A 41 1.45 -9.97 0.13
N ALA A 42 2.05 -10.41 1.24
CA ALA A 42 1.41 -10.43 2.55
C ALA A 42 1.11 -9.01 3.05
N LEU A 43 2.08 -8.10 2.94
CA LEU A 43 1.90 -6.69 3.26
C LEU A 43 0.83 -6.04 2.39
N PHE A 44 0.83 -6.32 1.07
CA PHE A 44 -0.20 -5.84 0.17
C PHE A 44 -1.59 -6.33 0.58
N ASN A 45 -1.73 -7.62 0.91
CA ASN A 45 -2.98 -8.18 1.39
C ASN A 45 -3.46 -7.48 2.67
N GLN A 46 -2.56 -7.25 3.62
CA GLN A 46 -2.90 -6.65 4.91
C GLN A 46 -3.22 -5.16 4.82
N ARG A 47 -2.60 -4.42 3.89
CA ARG A 47 -2.58 -2.96 3.90
C ARG A 47 -3.24 -2.29 2.71
N CYS A 48 -3.33 -2.98 1.57
CA CYS A 48 -3.77 -2.40 0.30
C CYS A 48 -5.04 -3.07 -0.25
N SER A 49 -5.38 -4.28 0.22
CA SER A 49 -6.46 -5.11 -0.34
C SER A 49 -7.86 -4.51 -0.21
N GLY A 50 -8.08 -3.59 0.72
CA GLY A 50 -9.38 -2.94 0.91
C GLY A 50 -9.78 -2.04 -0.27
N CYS A 51 -8.81 -1.52 -1.02
CA CYS A 51 -9.07 -0.65 -2.17
C CYS A 51 -8.61 -1.26 -3.50
N HIS A 52 -7.61 -2.15 -3.48
CA HIS A 52 -6.99 -2.67 -4.69
C HIS A 52 -7.26 -4.16 -4.88
N THR A 53 -7.38 -4.55 -6.14
CA THR A 53 -7.43 -5.94 -6.57
C THR A 53 -6.09 -6.38 -7.12
N LEU A 54 -5.55 -7.47 -6.57
CA LEU A 54 -4.39 -8.18 -7.09
C LEU A 54 -4.45 -9.64 -6.60
N SER A 55 -4.76 -10.55 -7.52
CA SER A 55 -5.03 -11.97 -7.26
C SER A 55 -3.86 -12.68 -6.59
N TYR A 56 -2.63 -12.33 -6.94
CA TYR A 56 -1.41 -12.89 -6.34
C TYR A 56 -1.28 -12.59 -4.84
N ALA A 57 -1.90 -11.51 -4.36
CA ALA A 57 -1.98 -11.17 -2.94
C ALA A 57 -3.36 -11.49 -2.34
N ALA A 58 -4.20 -12.29 -3.00
CA ALA A 58 -5.58 -12.56 -2.57
C ALA A 58 -6.40 -11.29 -2.26
N ALA A 59 -6.15 -10.21 -3.01
CA ALA A 59 -6.78 -8.91 -2.80
C ALA A 59 -7.88 -8.64 -3.84
N ASN A 60 -9.03 -8.14 -3.41
CA ASN A 60 -10.24 -7.95 -4.24
C ASN A 60 -10.95 -6.61 -3.98
N GLY A 61 -10.24 -5.55 -3.57
CA GLY A 61 -10.86 -4.29 -3.15
C GLY A 61 -11.28 -3.35 -4.28
N SER A 62 -10.86 -3.60 -5.52
CA SER A 62 -11.26 -2.75 -6.65
C SER A 62 -12.73 -2.96 -7.01
N ALA A 63 -13.32 -1.94 -7.65
CA ALA A 63 -14.64 -2.08 -8.26
C ALA A 63 -14.66 -3.25 -9.26
N SER A 64 -15.63 -4.16 -9.13
CA SER A 64 -15.88 -5.21 -10.13
C SER A 64 -16.50 -4.64 -11.41
N ASN A 65 -17.24 -3.55 -11.31
CA ASN A 65 -17.80 -2.80 -12.43
C ASN A 65 -17.49 -1.31 -12.26
N VAL A 66 -16.93 -0.70 -13.30
CA VAL A 66 -16.56 0.72 -13.33
C VAL A 66 -17.75 1.67 -13.09
N ARG A 67 -18.96 1.25 -13.42
CA ARG A 67 -20.21 2.04 -13.25
C ARG A 67 -20.72 2.07 -11.82
N SER A 68 -20.36 1.07 -11.02
CA SER A 68 -20.73 0.97 -9.60
C SER A 68 -19.53 1.21 -8.67
N GLY A 69 -18.39 1.60 -9.24
CA GLY A 69 -17.20 1.90 -8.47
C GLY A 69 -17.42 3.11 -7.58
N GLN A 70 -17.01 2.99 -6.32
CA GLN A 70 -16.93 4.13 -5.43
C GLN A 70 -15.70 4.96 -5.77
N PHE A 71 -15.75 6.25 -5.48
CA PHE A 71 -14.64 7.17 -5.75
C PHE A 71 -13.33 6.73 -5.08
N ASN A 72 -13.41 6.09 -3.92
CA ASN A 72 -12.26 5.59 -3.17
C ASN A 72 -11.73 4.23 -3.63
N ASN A 73 -12.30 3.61 -4.67
CA ASN A 73 -11.82 2.34 -5.17
C ASN A 73 -10.46 2.50 -5.87
N GLY A 74 -9.51 1.66 -5.49
CA GLY A 74 -8.20 1.59 -6.11
C GLY A 74 -8.22 0.81 -7.43
N PRO A 75 -7.24 1.04 -8.32
CA PRO A 75 -7.09 0.28 -9.55
C PRO A 75 -6.97 -1.23 -9.34
N ASN A 76 -7.51 -1.99 -10.30
CA ASN A 76 -7.33 -3.42 -10.41
C ASN A 76 -5.98 -3.74 -11.07
N PHE A 77 -5.00 -4.15 -10.27
CA PHE A 77 -3.65 -4.47 -10.72
C PHE A 77 -3.55 -5.83 -11.41
N ASN A 78 -4.58 -6.67 -11.42
CA ASN A 78 -4.55 -7.87 -12.27
C ASN A 78 -4.36 -7.49 -13.75
N VAL A 79 -5.04 -6.42 -14.19
CA VAL A 79 -5.04 -5.99 -15.60
C VAL A 79 -4.21 -4.73 -15.82
N ARG A 80 -4.02 -3.90 -14.79
CA ARG A 80 -3.24 -2.68 -14.91
C ARG A 80 -1.78 -2.93 -14.58
N CYS A 81 -0.89 -2.62 -15.52
CA CYS A 81 0.55 -2.68 -15.33
C CYS A 81 1.05 -1.58 -14.38
N GLU A 82 2.01 -1.92 -13.53
CA GLU A 82 2.63 -1.01 -12.57
C GLU A 82 4.16 -1.21 -12.53
N ARG A 83 4.86 -0.70 -13.55
CA ARG A 83 6.33 -0.75 -13.65
C ARG A 83 6.89 0.65 -13.97
N PRO A 84 8.11 0.98 -13.53
CA PRO A 84 9.03 0.17 -12.73
C PRO A 84 8.72 0.24 -11.20
N VAL A 85 9.55 -0.40 -10.36
CA VAL A 85 9.39 -0.42 -8.90
C VAL A 85 9.33 1.00 -8.29
N ASP A 86 10.12 1.92 -8.79
CA ASP A 86 10.18 3.33 -8.36
C ASP A 86 8.84 4.07 -8.55
N ARG A 87 8.13 3.79 -9.66
CA ARG A 87 6.77 4.29 -9.92
C ARG A 87 5.81 3.86 -8.81
N VAL A 88 5.92 2.61 -8.35
CA VAL A 88 5.07 2.09 -7.27
C VAL A 88 5.48 2.66 -5.92
N LEU A 89 6.78 2.78 -5.64
CA LEU A 89 7.30 3.41 -4.43
C LEU A 89 6.81 4.86 -4.30
N TYR A 90 6.86 5.61 -5.40
CA TYR A 90 6.34 6.97 -5.44
C TYR A 90 4.85 7.00 -5.06
N ALA A 91 4.04 6.10 -5.63
CA ALA A 91 2.62 6.03 -5.30
C ALA A 91 2.38 5.68 -3.81
N ILE A 92 3.14 4.75 -3.24
CA ILE A 92 3.04 4.39 -1.81
C ILE A 92 3.39 5.58 -0.91
N ALA A 93 4.47 6.30 -1.23
CA ALA A 93 4.93 7.43 -0.43
C ALA A 93 3.99 8.64 -0.50
N ASN A 94 3.35 8.86 -1.65
CA ASN A 94 2.59 10.09 -1.93
C ASN A 94 1.06 9.91 -1.92
N GLY A 95 0.54 8.70 -1.68
CA GLY A 95 -0.90 8.47 -1.66
C GLY A 95 -1.51 8.34 -3.05
N GLY A 96 -0.83 7.58 -3.90
CA GLY A 96 -1.11 7.49 -5.33
C GLY A 96 -0.51 8.65 -6.12
N PHE A 97 -0.76 8.68 -7.43
CA PHE A 97 -0.24 9.73 -8.31
C PHE A 97 -0.94 11.08 -8.15
N SER A 98 -2.16 11.08 -7.59
CA SER A 98 -2.90 12.30 -7.27
C SER A 98 -2.73 12.74 -5.82
N GLY A 99 -2.37 11.83 -4.91
CA GLY A 99 -2.25 12.08 -3.46
C GLY A 99 -3.57 12.24 -2.71
N GLN A 100 -4.73 12.11 -3.38
CA GLN A 100 -6.03 12.48 -2.79
C GLN A 100 -6.86 11.33 -2.23
N ILE A 101 -6.64 10.09 -2.69
CA ILE A 101 -7.55 8.97 -2.43
C ILE A 101 -6.85 7.83 -1.70
N MET A 102 -5.65 7.46 -2.16
CA MET A 102 -4.85 6.45 -1.50
C MET A 102 -4.12 7.11 -0.31
N PRO A 103 -4.13 6.50 0.88
CA PRO A 103 -3.37 7.03 2.00
C PRO A 103 -1.86 7.04 1.71
N GLN A 104 -1.16 8.06 2.22
CA GLN A 104 0.29 8.17 2.10
C GLN A 104 1.00 7.29 3.12
N ASN A 105 2.18 6.77 2.79
CA ASN A 105 3.07 6.07 3.71
C ASN A 105 2.41 4.89 4.46
N ILE A 106 1.47 4.19 3.80
CA ILE A 106 0.79 3.00 4.35
C ILE A 106 1.79 1.93 4.80
N VAL A 107 2.89 1.82 4.07
CA VAL A 107 4.10 1.08 4.41
C VAL A 107 5.31 1.96 4.12
N VAL A 108 6.41 1.75 4.82
CA VAL A 108 7.64 2.56 4.70
C VAL A 108 8.89 1.68 4.72
N GLY A 109 10.04 2.24 4.33
CA GLY A 109 11.32 1.54 4.36
C GLY A 109 11.30 0.24 3.55
N GLN A 110 11.82 -0.85 4.13
CA GLN A 110 11.90 -2.15 3.45
C GLN A 110 10.52 -2.71 3.10
N GLN A 111 9.49 -2.48 3.93
CA GLN A 111 8.14 -2.94 3.62
C GLN A 111 7.58 -2.28 2.35
N ALA A 112 7.85 -0.99 2.17
CA ALA A 112 7.48 -0.29 0.93
C ALA A 112 8.23 -0.84 -0.27
N ALA A 113 9.53 -1.12 -0.13
CA ALA A 113 10.35 -1.75 -1.16
C ALA A 113 9.81 -3.13 -1.57
N ASP A 114 9.45 -3.98 -0.61
CA ASP A 114 8.95 -5.33 -0.86
C ASP A 114 7.57 -5.30 -1.52
N VAL A 115 6.65 -4.45 -1.04
CA VAL A 115 5.33 -4.24 -1.67
C VAL A 115 5.49 -3.70 -3.09
N ALA A 116 6.35 -2.70 -3.30
CA ALA A 116 6.56 -2.12 -4.62
C ALA A 116 7.15 -3.13 -5.60
N LYS A 117 8.13 -3.92 -5.17
CA LYS A 117 8.71 -4.99 -5.98
C LYS A 117 7.70 -6.08 -6.30
N PHE A 118 6.88 -6.46 -5.34
CA PHE A 118 5.78 -7.40 -5.53
C PHE A 118 4.78 -6.90 -6.58
N VAL A 119 4.25 -5.68 -6.40
CA VAL A 119 3.28 -5.09 -7.35
C VAL A 119 3.90 -4.99 -8.74
N ALA A 120 5.13 -4.49 -8.87
CA ALA A 120 5.79 -4.39 -10.17
C ALA A 120 6.03 -5.74 -10.85
N THR A 121 6.24 -6.80 -10.07
CA THR A 121 6.46 -8.15 -10.61
C THR A 121 5.16 -8.80 -11.11
N TYR A 122 4.04 -8.58 -10.42
CA TYR A 122 2.80 -9.33 -10.64
C TYR A 122 1.65 -8.54 -11.28
N ALA A 123 1.70 -7.21 -11.27
CA ALA A 123 0.69 -6.37 -11.89
C ALA A 123 0.63 -6.59 -13.41
N GLY A 124 -0.57 -6.43 -13.99
CA GLY A 124 -0.83 -6.52 -15.42
C GLY A 124 -0.80 -7.92 -16.04
N ARG A 125 -0.57 -8.99 -15.26
CA ARG A 125 -0.46 -10.36 -15.80
C ARG A 125 -1.75 -10.94 -16.38
N GLN A 126 -2.89 -10.32 -16.11
CA GLN A 126 -4.20 -10.70 -16.66
C GLN A 126 -4.71 -9.68 -17.68
N ALA A 127 -3.86 -8.75 -18.13
CA ALA A 127 -4.24 -7.81 -19.17
C ALA A 127 -4.55 -8.55 -20.49
N PRO A 128 -5.57 -8.12 -21.25
CA PRO A 128 -5.81 -8.64 -22.60
C PRO A 128 -4.59 -8.39 -23.49
N LYS A 129 -4.24 -9.40 -24.30
CA LYS A 129 -3.20 -9.25 -25.31
C LYS A 129 -3.75 -8.43 -26.48
N VAL A 130 -3.23 -7.23 -26.66
CA VAL A 130 -3.59 -6.35 -27.77
C VAL A 130 -2.46 -6.41 -28.82
N PRO A 131 -2.77 -6.71 -30.09
CA PRO A 131 -1.76 -6.69 -31.16
C PRO A 131 -1.02 -5.34 -31.22
N GLY A 132 0.31 -5.38 -31.26
CA GLY A 132 1.15 -4.18 -31.31
C GLY A 132 1.42 -3.51 -29.95
N ALA A 133 0.80 -3.94 -28.85
CA ALA A 133 1.07 -3.43 -27.51
C ALA A 133 2.09 -4.31 -26.76
N ILE A 134 3.10 -3.66 -26.15
CA ILE A 134 4.05 -4.35 -25.25
C ILE A 134 3.29 -4.84 -24.02
N GLN A 135 3.39 -6.14 -23.76
CA GLN A 135 2.78 -6.75 -22.59
C GLN A 135 3.55 -6.37 -21.32
N CYS A 136 2.84 -6.23 -20.20
CA CYS A 136 3.43 -5.75 -18.95
C CYS A 136 4.64 -6.59 -18.52
N ASP A 137 4.55 -7.91 -18.69
CA ASP A 137 5.60 -8.88 -18.37
C ASP A 137 6.89 -8.67 -19.16
N GLN A 138 6.82 -8.05 -20.34
CA GLN A 138 7.96 -7.72 -21.21
C GLN A 138 8.63 -6.39 -20.84
N GLN A 139 7.98 -5.54 -20.03
CA GLN A 139 8.60 -4.31 -19.54
C GLN A 139 9.55 -4.62 -18.38
N PRO A 140 10.69 -3.94 -18.25
CA PRO A 140 11.59 -4.16 -17.12
C PRO A 140 10.87 -3.82 -15.80
N VAL A 141 11.01 -4.69 -14.80
CA VAL A 141 10.52 -4.42 -13.44
C VAL A 141 11.26 -3.22 -12.84
N GLY A 142 12.52 -3.01 -13.24
CA GLY A 142 13.41 -2.02 -12.65
C GLY A 142 13.91 -2.46 -11.27
N THR A 143 14.90 -1.73 -10.77
CA THR A 143 15.45 -1.94 -9.42
C THR A 143 15.37 -0.64 -8.65
N ILE A 144 15.17 -0.76 -7.34
CA ILE A 144 15.30 0.36 -6.43
C ILE A 144 16.80 0.67 -6.35
N THR A 145 17.25 1.80 -6.89
CA THR A 145 18.64 2.22 -6.70
C THR A 145 18.89 2.34 -5.20
N THR A 146 19.79 1.51 -4.70
CA THR A 146 20.09 1.26 -3.27
C THR A 146 20.80 2.45 -2.61
N SER A 147 20.42 3.69 -2.94
CA SER A 147 20.95 4.91 -2.32
C SER A 147 20.09 5.40 -1.14
N GLN A 148 18.95 4.74 -0.87
CA GLN A 148 18.07 5.07 0.27
C GLN A 148 17.98 3.96 1.34
N SER A 149 18.68 2.83 1.15
CA SER A 149 18.69 1.71 2.11
C SER A 149 19.86 1.76 3.11
N SER A 150 20.64 2.85 3.13
CA SER A 150 21.81 3.01 4.00
C SER A 150 21.71 4.27 4.86
N SER A 151 20.64 4.40 5.62
CA SER A 151 20.58 5.33 6.76
C SER A 151 19.95 4.65 7.98
N SER A 152 20.50 3.47 8.28
CA SER A 152 20.38 2.79 9.58
C SER A 152 21.78 2.32 9.97
N GLY A 153 22.63 3.28 10.37
CA GLY A 153 24.01 3.02 10.80
C GLY A 153 24.43 3.97 11.91
N GLY A 154 24.15 3.56 13.15
CA GLY A 154 24.90 3.90 14.37
C GLY A 154 25.26 5.36 14.63
N ALA A 155 24.40 6.08 15.36
CA ALA A 155 24.84 7.23 16.15
C ALA A 155 25.78 6.71 17.25
N THR A 156 27.09 6.76 16.99
CA THR A 156 28.11 6.58 18.02
C THR A 156 28.07 7.82 18.90
N ALA A 157 27.66 7.63 20.15
CA ALA A 157 27.66 8.65 21.19
C ALA A 157 29.08 9.20 21.39
N THR A 158 29.32 10.41 20.88
CA THR A 158 30.46 11.22 21.32
C THR A 158 30.05 11.96 22.59
N THR A 159 30.56 11.46 23.71
CA THR A 159 30.54 12.14 25.02
C THR A 159 31.08 13.57 24.87
N ARG A 160 30.20 14.56 25.01
CA ARG A 160 30.58 15.96 25.24
C ARG A 160 30.49 16.24 26.73
N THR A 161 31.66 16.32 27.35
CA THR A 161 31.86 16.82 28.71
C THR A 161 31.30 18.24 28.84
N ALA A 162 30.53 18.44 29.91
CA ALA A 162 29.88 19.67 30.28
C ALA A 162 30.88 20.79 30.66
N LEU A 163 30.61 22.00 30.19
CA LEU A 163 31.04 23.27 30.79
C LEU A 163 29.85 24.25 30.74
N THR A 164 29.50 24.77 31.91
CA THR A 164 28.45 25.77 32.22
C THR A 164 29.07 26.75 33.22
N PRO A 165 28.60 28.00 33.44
CA PRO A 165 27.75 28.94 32.67
C PRO A 165 28.43 30.32 32.41
N GLY A 166 27.85 31.15 31.55
CA GLY A 166 28.16 32.59 31.46
C GLY A 166 26.97 33.43 31.00
N GLN A 167 26.52 34.33 31.88
CA GLN A 167 25.36 35.23 31.76
C GLN A 167 25.49 36.36 30.74
N GLY A 168 24.33 36.83 30.26
CA GLY A 168 24.09 38.18 29.71
C GLY A 168 23.81 38.17 28.21
N GLY A 169 22.77 38.78 27.64
CA GLY A 169 21.69 39.63 28.12
C GLY A 169 20.76 39.94 26.92
N ILE A 170 19.52 40.33 27.20
CA ILE A 170 18.50 40.71 26.21
C ILE A 170 18.70 42.19 25.83
N PRO A 171 18.66 42.55 24.53
CA PRO A 171 17.57 43.38 24.00
C PRO A 171 17.17 42.89 22.59
N GLY A 172 15.96 43.04 22.07
CA GLY A 172 14.94 44.05 22.24
C GLY A 172 14.18 44.06 20.90
N ALA A 173 12.85 44.11 20.97
CA ALA A 173 11.97 44.09 19.82
C ALA A 173 12.20 45.27 18.86
N THR A 174 12.00 45.08 17.56
CA THR A 174 11.48 46.15 16.67
C THR A 174 10.75 45.54 15.47
N THR A 175 9.43 45.62 15.52
CA THR A 175 8.51 45.57 14.39
C THR A 175 8.71 46.81 13.50
N PRO A 176 8.52 46.72 12.18
CA PRO A 176 7.99 47.86 11.43
C PRO A 176 6.61 47.56 10.87
N ALA A 177 5.70 48.47 11.14
CA ALA A 177 4.34 48.48 10.63
C ALA A 177 4.22 49.48 9.45
N ILE A 178 3.35 49.12 8.51
CA ILE A 178 2.47 49.99 7.70
C ILE A 178 3.08 50.83 6.57
N GLY A 179 2.63 50.51 5.35
CA GLY A 179 2.58 51.41 4.21
C GLY A 179 1.33 51.12 3.36
N ALA A 180 0.24 51.86 3.61
CA ALA A 180 -0.99 51.82 2.82
C ALA A 180 -0.80 52.54 1.47
N ASN A 181 -1.33 51.99 0.37
CA ASN A 181 -1.77 52.87 -0.73
C ASN A 181 -2.97 52.35 -1.56
N LYS A 182 -4.03 53.14 -1.43
CA LYS A 182 -5.20 53.45 -2.27
C LYS A 182 -5.50 52.67 -3.56
N LYS A 183 -6.77 52.20 -3.57
CA LYS A 183 -7.77 52.24 -4.66
C LYS A 183 -7.37 53.00 -5.93
N LYS A 184 -7.52 52.36 -7.09
CA LYS A 184 -8.04 53.03 -8.30
C LYS A 184 -8.97 52.10 -9.09
N LYS A 185 -10.21 52.58 -9.25
CA LYS A 185 -11.20 52.11 -10.21
C LYS A 185 -10.68 52.33 -11.64
N LYS A 186 -10.98 51.40 -12.53
CA LYS A 186 -11.52 51.68 -13.86
C LYS A 186 -12.35 50.49 -14.32
#